data_AF-A0A8B6G8E7-F1
#
_entry.id   AF-A0A8B6G8E7-F1
#
_cell.length_a   1.000
_cell.length_b   1.000
_cell.length_c   1.000
_cell.angle_alpha   90.00
_cell.angle_beta   90.00
_cell.angle_gamma   90.00
#
_symmetry.space_group_name_H-M   'P 1'
#
loop_
_entity.id
_entity.type
_entity.pdbx_description
1 polymer ?
#
loop_
_entity_poly.entity_id
_entity_poly.type
_entity_poly.pdbx_seq_one_letter_code
_entity_poly.pdbx_strand_id
1 'polypeptide(L)'
;FASSELVIWYKAPLIGSYTAKDVLVKTKARSKVECSAQCSNYPGCSSFEYAILTKTCSLLVVSEQSFPLVNNSDICYYLPTNPATNPCYAVFCGVGTCSDGMCSCPSDYYGVSCENYDPCYSVNCGVGTCSGGTCSCPSGYSGGSCQTYDPCHNINCGVGTCSGGTCSCPGGYSGSICQTCKYVANVQS
;
A
#
# COMPACT_ATOMS: atom_id res chain seq x y z
N PHE A 1 12.32 37.69 34.78
CA PHE A 1 12.44 36.86 33.57
C PHE A 1 11.77 35.52 33.82
N ALA A 2 10.81 35.18 32.96
CA ALA A 2 10.13 33.89 32.73
C ALA A 2 8.61 34.13 32.70
N SER A 3 8.11 34.03 31.48
CA SER A 3 6.83 34.47 30.95
C SER A 3 5.64 33.71 31.53
N SER A 4 4.64 34.49 31.92
CA SER A 4 3.24 34.11 32.00
C SER A 4 2.77 33.54 30.65
N GLU A 5 2.70 32.22 30.52
CA GLU A 5 1.98 31.60 29.42
C GLU A 5 0.48 31.73 29.67
N LEU A 6 -0.11 32.59 28.83
CA LEU A 6 -1.52 32.82 28.68
C LEU A 6 -2.18 31.48 28.27
N VAL A 7 -2.79 30.78 29.22
CA VAL A 7 -3.65 29.62 28.91
C VAL A 7 -4.89 30.18 28.20
N ILE A 8 -4.85 30.22 26.87
CA ILE A 8 -6.01 30.60 26.07
C ILE A 8 -7.00 29.45 26.13
N TRP A 9 -8.07 29.63 26.90
CA TRP A 9 -9.22 28.75 26.93
C TRP A 9 -9.97 28.88 25.60
N TYR A 10 -9.60 28.07 24.61
CA TYR A 10 -10.45 27.92 23.43
C TYR A 10 -11.67 27.09 23.82
N LYS A 11 -12.85 27.74 23.89
CA LYS A 11 -14.08 27.06 23.48
C LYS A 11 -13.81 26.59 22.06
N ALA A 12 -13.74 25.28 21.86
CA ALA A 12 -13.58 24.70 20.53
C ALA A 12 -14.57 25.38 19.58
N PRO A 13 -14.13 25.82 18.37
CA PRO A 13 -15.06 26.24 17.34
C PRO A 13 -16.10 25.14 17.15
N LEU A 14 -17.37 25.52 17.08
CA LEU A 14 -18.54 24.64 16.90
C LEU A 14 -18.56 24.03 15.48
N ILE A 15 -17.51 23.34 15.06
CA ILE A 15 -17.44 22.71 13.74
C ILE A 15 -16.75 21.35 13.89
N GLY A 16 -17.56 20.29 14.02
CA GLY A 16 -17.14 18.89 14.02
C GLY A 16 -17.30 18.18 15.37
N SER A 17 -18.23 17.23 15.44
CA SER A 17 -18.36 16.22 16.51
C SER A 17 -17.65 14.94 16.09
N TYR A 18 -17.37 14.04 17.03
CA TYR A 18 -16.65 12.78 16.82
C TYR A 18 -17.41 11.63 17.53
N THR A 19 -17.64 10.48 16.87
CA THR A 19 -17.62 9.13 17.51
C THR A 19 -17.73 7.97 16.51
N ALA A 20 -16.87 6.96 16.69
CA ALA A 20 -17.26 5.61 17.15
C ALA A 20 -16.23 5.17 18.21
N LYS A 21 -16.69 4.77 19.42
CA LYS A 21 -15.81 4.46 20.56
C LYS A 21 -15.50 2.96 20.63
N ASP A 22 -14.37 2.55 20.08
CA ASP A 22 -13.68 1.37 20.59
C ASP A 22 -12.78 1.81 21.73
N VAL A 23 -13.16 1.44 22.95
CA VAL A 23 -12.30 1.63 24.12
C VAL A 23 -11.12 0.68 23.97
N LEU A 24 -9.99 1.23 23.51
CA LEU A 24 -8.75 0.49 23.33
C LEU A 24 -8.30 -0.10 24.66
N VAL A 25 -8.32 0.73 25.70
CA VAL A 25 -7.96 0.31 27.05
C VAL A 25 -8.54 1.28 28.07
N LYS A 26 -8.93 0.74 29.23
CA LYS A 26 -9.22 1.52 30.44
C LYS A 26 -8.10 1.33 31.43
N THR A 27 -7.51 2.42 31.88
CA THR A 27 -6.39 2.46 32.82
C THR A 27 -6.71 3.41 33.97
N LYS A 28 -5.89 3.36 35.02
CA LYS A 28 -5.87 4.43 36.03
C LYS A 28 -4.87 5.50 35.61
N ALA A 29 -5.22 6.75 35.85
CA ALA A 29 -4.32 7.88 35.73
C ALA A 29 -4.60 8.85 36.88
N ARG A 30 -3.56 9.33 37.56
CA ARG A 30 -3.70 10.25 38.71
C ARG A 30 -4.09 11.66 38.26
N SER A 31 -3.81 11.98 37.00
CA SER A 31 -4.12 13.25 36.38
C SER A 31 -4.51 13.09 34.91
N LYS A 32 -5.14 14.13 34.36
CA LYS A 32 -5.37 14.25 32.92
C LYS A 32 -4.07 14.17 32.12
N VAL A 33 -2.99 14.78 32.61
CA VAL A 33 -1.67 14.83 31.93
C VAL A 33 -1.08 13.43 31.78
N GLU A 34 -1.22 12.62 32.82
CA GLU A 34 -0.80 11.22 32.79
C GLU A 34 -1.65 10.41 31.80
N CYS A 35 -2.97 10.63 31.76
CA CYS A 35 -3.85 9.99 30.80
C CYS A 35 -3.52 10.38 29.34
N SER A 36 -3.14 11.64 29.08
CA SER A 36 -2.65 12.04 27.75
C SER A 36 -1.35 11.34 27.36
N ALA A 37 -0.39 11.23 28.28
CA ALA A 37 0.86 10.53 28.02
C ALA A 37 0.63 9.05 27.72
N GLN A 38 -0.35 8.43 28.37
CA GLN A 38 -0.75 7.05 28.07
C GLN A 38 -1.33 6.93 26.65
N CYS A 39 -2.19 7.85 26.21
CA CYS A 39 -2.69 7.86 24.84
C CYS A 39 -1.57 8.03 23.80
N SER A 40 -0.63 8.95 24.02
CA SER A 40 0.50 9.20 23.10
C SER A 40 1.41 7.98 22.91
N ASN A 41 1.48 7.08 23.89
CA ASN A 41 2.30 5.87 23.83
C ASN A 41 1.50 4.63 23.40
N TYR A 42 0.19 4.75 23.21
CA TYR A 42 -0.67 3.60 22.91
C TYR A 42 -0.99 3.56 21.39
N PRO A 43 -0.53 2.53 20.65
CA PRO A 43 -0.80 2.41 19.22
C PRO A 43 -2.30 2.45 18.92
N GLY A 44 -2.70 3.32 17.98
CA GLY A 44 -4.11 3.50 17.59
C GLY A 44 -4.92 4.46 18.48
N CYS A 45 -4.37 4.96 19.59
CA CYS A 45 -5.06 5.96 20.40
C CYS A 45 -5.07 7.32 19.70
N SER A 46 -6.26 7.85 19.47
CA SER A 46 -6.47 9.17 18.84
C SER A 46 -7.19 10.14 19.78
N SER A 47 -7.88 9.66 20.81
CA SER A 47 -8.41 10.49 21.87
C SER A 47 -8.49 9.75 23.20
N PHE A 48 -8.75 10.46 24.29
CA PHE A 48 -8.97 9.85 25.57
C PHE A 48 -10.08 10.53 26.38
N GLU A 49 -10.72 9.74 27.22
CA GLU A 49 -11.71 10.17 28.19
C GLU A 49 -11.09 10.05 29.59
N TYR A 50 -11.18 11.12 30.40
CA TYR A 50 -10.66 11.08 31.76
C TYR A 50 -11.75 11.46 32.77
N ALA A 51 -12.10 10.49 33.61
CA ALA A 51 -13.04 10.65 34.70
C ALA A 51 -12.30 11.16 35.93
N ILE A 52 -12.58 12.41 36.31
CA ILE A 52 -11.83 13.14 37.34
C ILE A 52 -12.04 12.54 38.73
N LEU A 53 -13.28 12.15 39.03
CA LEU A 53 -13.66 11.61 40.34
C LEU A 53 -13.08 10.21 40.57
N THR A 54 -13.12 9.36 39.55
CA THR A 54 -12.67 7.97 39.66
C THR A 54 -11.21 7.76 39.26
N LYS A 55 -10.53 8.80 38.76
CA LYS A 55 -9.14 8.74 38.27
C LYS A 55 -8.97 7.66 37.19
N THR A 56 -9.98 7.53 36.34
CA THR A 56 -10.05 6.53 35.28
C THR A 56 -9.78 7.18 33.93
N CYS A 57 -8.92 6.56 33.14
CA CYS A 57 -8.52 6.98 31.80
C CYS A 57 -9.03 5.94 30.80
N SER A 58 -9.74 6.35 29.76
CA SER A 58 -10.16 5.47 28.66
C SER A 58 -9.52 5.97 27.38
N LEU A 59 -8.68 5.15 26.76
CA LEU A 59 -8.05 5.42 25.48
C LEU A 59 -8.99 4.99 24.36
N LEU A 60 -9.13 5.83 23.34
CA LEU A 60 -10.16 5.70 22.31
C LEU A 60 -9.56 5.80 20.91
N VAL A 61 -10.12 5.02 19.98
CA VAL A 61 -10.02 5.28 18.53
C VAL A 61 -11.15 6.23 18.13
N VAL A 62 -10.92 7.17 17.21
CA VAL A 62 -11.96 8.04 16.66
C VAL A 62 -12.11 7.78 15.16
N SER A 63 -13.28 7.30 14.75
CA SER A 63 -13.74 7.27 13.35
C SER A 63 -14.97 8.20 13.19
N GLU A 64 -14.79 9.32 12.49
CA GLU A 64 -15.79 10.25 11.90
C GLU A 64 -16.99 10.81 12.74
N GLN A 65 -17.76 11.72 12.12
CA GLN A 65 -18.43 12.88 12.76
C GLN A 65 -19.95 12.77 13.00
N SER A 66 -20.45 13.05 14.23
CA SER A 66 -21.74 13.75 14.56
C SER A 66 -22.14 13.70 16.08
N PHE A 67 -22.92 14.69 16.58
CA PHE A 67 -23.33 15.00 17.99
C PHE A 67 -24.62 14.23 18.43
N PRO A 68 -24.87 13.92 19.73
CA PRO A 68 -25.25 14.90 20.77
C PRO A 68 -24.56 14.72 22.14
N LEU A 69 -24.43 15.84 22.87
CA LEU A 69 -23.84 15.94 24.19
C LEU A 69 -24.71 15.22 25.23
N VAL A 70 -24.24 14.10 25.77
CA VAL A 70 -24.75 13.58 27.04
C VAL A 70 -24.09 14.41 28.15
N ASN A 71 -24.86 15.35 28.70
CA ASN A 71 -24.51 16.05 29.93
C ASN A 71 -24.44 15.03 31.08
N ASN A 72 -23.24 14.52 31.37
CA ASN A 72 -22.92 13.96 32.67
C ASN A 72 -21.65 14.63 33.17
N SER A 73 -21.79 15.41 34.25
CA SER A 73 -20.84 16.43 34.73
C SER A 73 -19.47 15.93 35.19
N ASP A 74 -19.19 14.63 35.09
CA ASP A 74 -18.02 13.99 35.72
C ASP A 74 -16.99 13.46 34.71
N ILE A 75 -17.30 13.56 33.41
CA ILE A 75 -16.53 12.98 32.32
C ILE A 75 -16.15 14.08 31.32
N CYS A 76 -14.85 14.27 31.11
CA CYS A 76 -14.33 15.20 30.13
C CYS A 76 -13.62 14.45 29.00
N TYR A 77 -13.95 14.84 27.77
CA TYR A 77 -13.26 14.39 26.56
C TYR A 77 -12.06 15.27 26.29
N TYR A 78 -10.91 14.64 26.07
CA TYR A 78 -9.67 15.35 25.83
C TYR A 78 -9.00 14.82 24.57
N LEU A 79 -8.67 15.77 23.71
CA LEU A 79 -7.77 15.56 22.58
C LEU A 79 -6.32 15.65 23.10
N PRO A 80 -5.44 14.67 22.82
CA PRO A 80 -4.05 14.72 23.26
C PRO A 80 -3.27 15.80 22.51
N THR A 81 -3.13 16.98 23.12
CA THR A 81 -2.31 18.13 22.69
C THR A 81 -2.62 18.70 21.30
N ASN A 82 -2.27 19.98 21.12
CA ASN A 82 -2.74 20.84 20.04
C ASN A 82 -2.23 20.38 18.65
N PRO A 83 -3.08 20.32 17.60
CA PRO A 83 -2.64 20.12 16.21
C PRO A 83 -1.55 21.11 15.73
N ALA A 84 -1.37 22.24 16.42
CA ALA A 84 -0.29 23.19 16.14
C ALA A 84 1.13 22.72 16.51
N THR A 85 1.28 21.63 17.29
CA THR A 85 2.60 21.18 17.80
C THR A 85 3.00 19.76 17.39
N ASN A 86 2.02 18.92 17.04
CA ASN A 86 2.29 17.62 16.44
C ASN A 86 1.55 17.51 15.10
N PRO A 87 2.24 17.71 13.97
CA PRO A 87 1.63 17.65 12.65
C PRO A 87 1.10 16.25 12.29
N CYS A 88 1.51 15.20 13.02
CA CYS A 88 1.05 13.83 12.85
C CYS A 88 -0.19 13.46 13.69
N TYR A 89 -0.74 14.42 14.43
CA TYR A 89 -1.84 14.19 15.39
C TYR A 89 -3.09 13.53 14.78
N ALA A 90 -3.41 13.83 13.52
CA ALA A 90 -4.56 13.28 12.81
C ALA A 90 -4.18 12.56 11.50
N VAL A 91 -2.92 12.12 11.40
CA VAL A 91 -2.38 11.48 10.21
C VAL A 91 -2.25 9.99 10.47
N PHE A 92 -3.00 9.19 9.72
CA PHE A 92 -2.89 7.74 9.74
C PHE A 92 -2.06 7.28 8.54
N CYS A 93 -0.96 6.56 8.80
CA CYS A 93 -0.03 6.10 7.76
C CYS A 93 -0.06 4.59 7.54
N GLY A 94 -1.08 3.87 8.05
CA GLY A 94 -1.15 2.42 7.89
C GLY A 94 0.12 1.72 8.37
N VAL A 95 0.86 1.11 7.44
CA VAL A 95 2.15 0.43 7.68
C VAL A 95 3.37 1.35 7.68
N GLY A 96 3.20 2.62 7.32
CA GLY A 96 4.26 3.63 7.24
C GLY A 96 4.41 4.47 8.51
N THR A 97 5.31 5.45 8.45
CA THR A 97 5.62 6.37 9.55
C THR A 97 5.21 7.79 9.21
N CYS A 98 4.69 8.54 10.18
CA CYS A 98 4.40 9.96 9.99
C CYS A 98 5.59 10.85 10.39
N SER A 99 5.92 11.84 9.55
CA SER A 99 6.82 12.94 9.86
C SER A 99 6.26 14.23 9.26
N ASP A 100 6.23 15.32 10.03
CA ASP A 100 5.72 16.63 9.60
C ASP A 100 4.32 16.59 8.96
N GLY A 101 3.47 15.65 9.41
CA GLY A 101 2.11 15.49 8.91
C GLY A 101 2.00 14.77 7.57
N MET A 102 3.10 14.16 7.12
CA MET A 102 3.16 13.38 5.87
C MET A 102 3.60 11.95 6.16
N CYS A 103 2.98 11.00 5.45
CA CYS A 103 3.33 9.60 5.56
C CYS A 103 4.54 9.25 4.70
N SER A 104 5.51 8.57 5.31
CA SER A 104 6.60 7.88 4.62
C SER A 104 6.27 6.40 4.56
N CYS A 105 6.06 5.89 3.36
CA CYS A 105 5.68 4.50 3.13
C CYS A 105 6.90 3.58 2.98
N PRO A 106 6.81 2.32 3.41
CA PRO A 106 7.71 1.26 2.96
C PRO A 106 7.74 1.16 1.43
N SER A 107 8.82 0.64 0.87
CA SER A 107 9.03 0.63 -0.58
C SER A 107 7.99 -0.19 -1.38
N ASP A 108 7.30 -1.11 -0.73
CA ASP A 108 6.24 -1.96 -1.27
C ASP A 108 4.82 -1.40 -1.05
N TYR A 109 4.69 -0.20 -0.48
CA TYR A 109 3.40 0.48 -0.26
C TYR A 109 3.40 1.91 -0.80
N TYR A 110 2.23 2.40 -1.16
CA TYR A 110 2.01 3.76 -1.67
C TYR A 110 0.62 4.29 -1.30
N GLY A 111 0.39 5.58 -1.58
CA GLY A 111 -0.82 6.30 -1.18
C GLY A 111 -0.53 7.35 -0.11
N VAL A 112 -1.52 8.20 0.17
CA VAL A 112 -1.37 9.29 1.15
C VAL A 112 -1.24 8.78 2.58
N SER A 113 -1.74 7.57 2.83
CA SER A 113 -1.78 6.88 4.12
C SER A 113 -1.13 5.49 4.05
N CYS A 114 -0.31 5.23 3.02
CA CYS A 114 0.31 3.92 2.75
C CYS A 114 -0.68 2.76 2.73
N GLU A 115 -1.88 3.02 2.22
CA GLU A 115 -3.01 2.10 2.21
C GLU A 115 -2.99 1.12 1.03
N ASN A 116 -2.17 1.39 0.01
CA ASN A 116 -2.07 0.55 -1.19
C ASN A 116 -0.76 -0.23 -1.18
N TYR A 117 -0.86 -1.54 -1.36
CA TYR A 117 0.29 -2.42 -1.56
C TYR A 117 0.61 -2.51 -3.06
N ASP A 118 1.89 -2.46 -3.44
CA ASP A 118 2.34 -2.74 -4.81
C ASP A 118 2.57 -4.26 -4.99
N PRO A 119 1.66 -4.98 -5.65
CA PRO A 119 1.81 -6.42 -5.86
C PRO A 119 2.97 -6.76 -6.79
N CYS A 120 3.54 -5.78 -7.50
CA CYS A 120 4.66 -5.96 -8.43
C CYS A 120 6.03 -5.65 -7.80
N TYR A 121 6.09 -5.15 -6.56
CA TYR A 121 7.34 -4.70 -5.94
C TYR A 121 8.45 -5.76 -5.95
N SER A 122 8.11 -7.01 -5.66
CA SER A 122 9.05 -8.15 -5.63
C SER A 122 8.92 -9.11 -6.83
N VAL A 123 8.19 -8.71 -7.87
CA VAL A 123 7.94 -9.57 -9.04
C VAL A 123 8.93 -9.23 -10.15
N ASN A 124 9.80 -10.19 -10.48
CA ASN A 124 10.69 -10.08 -11.63
C ASN A 124 10.07 -10.76 -12.86
N CYS A 125 9.73 -9.96 -13.88
CA CYS A 125 9.15 -10.45 -15.14
C CYS A 125 10.15 -10.57 -16.29
N GLY A 126 11.46 -10.46 -16.04
CA GLY A 126 12.47 -10.49 -17.10
C GLY A 126 12.18 -9.47 -18.19
N VAL A 127 11.84 -9.94 -19.40
CA VAL A 127 11.47 -9.12 -20.57
C VAL A 127 9.99 -8.73 -20.62
N GLY A 128 9.17 -9.25 -19.71
CA GLY A 128 7.74 -8.97 -19.60
C GLY A 128 7.39 -7.80 -18.70
N THR A 129 6.10 -7.53 -18.59
CA THR A 129 5.55 -6.47 -17.72
C THR A 129 4.77 -7.07 -16.57
N CYS A 130 4.87 -6.47 -15.37
CA CYS A 130 4.09 -6.90 -14.22
C CYS A 130 2.76 -6.14 -14.14
N SER A 131 1.67 -6.85 -13.86
CA SER A 131 0.37 -6.27 -13.50
C SER A 131 -0.32 -7.17 -12.48
N GLY A 132 -0.77 -6.59 -11.35
CA GLY A 132 -1.45 -7.35 -10.29
C GLY A 132 -0.60 -8.49 -9.71
N GLY A 133 0.72 -8.36 -9.70
CA GLY A 133 1.65 -9.40 -9.24
C GLY A 133 1.87 -10.55 -10.23
N THR A 134 1.35 -10.45 -11.45
CA THR A 134 1.52 -11.47 -12.51
C THR A 134 2.25 -10.88 -13.70
N CYS A 135 3.14 -11.68 -14.30
CA CYS A 135 3.89 -11.29 -15.49
C CYS A 135 3.10 -11.53 -16.78
N SER A 136 3.05 -10.50 -17.63
CA SER A 136 2.61 -10.58 -19.02
C SER A 136 3.83 -10.67 -19.94
N CYS A 137 3.96 -11.77 -20.67
CA CYS A 137 5.11 -12.01 -21.53
C CYS A 137 4.90 -11.47 -22.95
N PRO A 138 5.95 -10.90 -23.57
CA PRO A 138 5.90 -10.55 -24.98
C PRO A 138 5.84 -11.81 -25.85
N SER A 139 5.43 -11.64 -27.11
CA SER A 139 5.37 -12.72 -28.09
C SER A 139 6.69 -13.49 -28.19
N GLY A 140 6.60 -14.82 -28.18
CA GLY A 140 7.76 -15.71 -28.20
C GLY A 140 8.40 -15.95 -26.83
N TYR A 141 7.93 -15.33 -25.75
CA TYR A 141 8.39 -15.62 -24.38
C TYR A 141 7.29 -16.26 -23.54
N SER A 142 7.69 -17.13 -22.61
CA SER A 142 6.82 -17.87 -21.71
C SER A 142 7.47 -18.15 -20.35
N GLY A 143 6.69 -18.70 -19.41
CA GLY A 143 7.08 -18.94 -18.04
C GLY A 143 6.63 -17.84 -17.07
N GLY A 144 6.68 -18.12 -15.76
CA GLY A 144 6.18 -17.22 -14.72
C GLY A 144 6.91 -15.87 -14.62
N SER A 145 8.13 -15.79 -15.13
CA SER A 145 8.97 -14.57 -15.19
C SER A 145 9.40 -14.26 -16.64
N CYS A 146 8.67 -14.79 -17.63
CA CYS A 146 8.99 -14.63 -19.06
C CYS A 146 10.43 -15.02 -19.42
N GLN A 147 10.96 -16.03 -18.73
CA GLN A 147 12.36 -16.46 -18.84
C GLN A 147 12.62 -17.41 -20.01
N THR A 148 11.57 -17.99 -20.61
CA THR A 148 11.69 -19.01 -21.65
C THR A 148 11.37 -18.41 -23.01
N TYR A 149 12.38 -18.27 -23.88
CA TYR A 149 12.17 -17.88 -25.27
C TYR A 149 11.88 -19.11 -26.13
N ASP A 150 10.87 -19.03 -26.99
CA ASP A 150 10.62 -19.99 -28.06
C ASP A 150 11.58 -19.70 -29.23
N PRO A 151 12.60 -20.55 -29.46
CA PRO A 151 13.57 -20.34 -30.52
C PRO A 151 12.95 -20.41 -31.92
N CYS A 152 11.74 -20.95 -32.06
CA CYS A 152 11.01 -21.03 -33.32
C CYS A 152 10.07 -19.84 -33.57
N HIS A 153 9.91 -18.90 -32.62
CA HIS A 153 8.90 -17.85 -32.68
C HIS A 153 8.93 -17.02 -33.98
N ASN A 154 10.14 -16.65 -34.44
CA ASN A 154 10.34 -15.83 -35.64
C ASN A 154 10.88 -16.64 -36.83
N ILE A 155 10.78 -17.96 -36.80
CA ILE A 155 11.31 -18.84 -37.84
C ILE A 155 10.15 -19.41 -38.66
N ASN A 156 10.08 -19.02 -39.92
CA ASN A 156 9.18 -19.62 -40.89
C ASN A 156 9.92 -20.69 -41.69
N CYS A 157 9.61 -21.96 -41.47
CA CYS A 157 10.24 -23.08 -42.16
C CYS A 157 9.58 -23.45 -43.49
N GLY A 158 8.70 -22.60 -44.05
CA GLY A 158 7.95 -22.91 -45.26
C GLY A 158 7.13 -24.19 -45.11
N VAL A 159 7.50 -25.23 -45.88
CA VAL A 159 6.89 -26.57 -45.83
C VAL A 159 7.50 -27.48 -44.74
N GLY A 160 8.54 -27.03 -44.06
CA GLY A 160 9.24 -27.74 -42.99
C GLY A 160 8.66 -27.50 -41.61
N THR A 161 9.26 -28.17 -40.62
CA THR A 161 8.92 -28.02 -39.20
C THR A 161 10.08 -27.36 -38.45
N CYS A 162 9.79 -26.44 -37.54
CA CYS A 162 10.80 -25.84 -36.68
C CYS A 162 10.99 -26.65 -35.39
N SER A 163 12.23 -26.90 -35.01
CA SER A 163 12.59 -27.44 -33.71
C SER A 163 13.92 -26.84 -33.24
N GLY A 164 13.96 -26.33 -32.01
CA GLY A 164 15.18 -25.76 -31.43
C GLY A 164 15.78 -24.60 -32.24
N GLY A 165 14.95 -23.84 -32.95
CA GLY A 165 15.41 -22.73 -33.80
C GLY A 165 15.96 -23.16 -35.17
N THR A 166 15.75 -24.41 -35.58
CA THR A 166 16.22 -24.94 -36.87
C THR A 166 15.09 -25.60 -37.64
N CYS A 167 15.06 -25.41 -38.96
CA CYS A 167 14.08 -26.03 -39.85
C CYS A 167 14.49 -27.43 -40.27
N SER A 168 13.56 -28.38 -40.13
CA SER A 168 13.63 -29.73 -40.69
C SER A 168 12.80 -29.81 -41.96
N CYS A 169 13.45 -30.03 -43.09
CA CYS A 169 12.79 -30.04 -44.40
C CYS A 169 12.28 -31.44 -44.77
N PRO A 170 11.05 -31.56 -45.32
CA PRO A 170 10.56 -32.81 -45.87
C PRO A 170 11.34 -33.20 -47.12
N GLY A 171 11.23 -34.48 -47.51
CA GLY A 171 11.86 -35.00 -48.73
C GLY A 171 11.53 -34.17 -49.95
N GLY A 172 12.54 -33.91 -50.80
CA GLY A 172 12.39 -33.05 -51.98
C GLY A 172 12.55 -31.55 -51.71
N TYR A 173 12.78 -31.09 -50.47
CA TYR A 173 13.07 -29.69 -50.16
C TYR A 173 14.45 -29.50 -49.50
N SER A 174 15.00 -28.30 -49.59
CA SER A 174 16.27 -27.86 -48.97
C SER A 174 16.31 -26.35 -48.72
N GLY A 175 17.39 -25.91 -48.09
CA GLY A 175 17.61 -24.52 -47.67
C GLY A 175 17.43 -24.37 -46.17
N SER A 176 17.88 -23.25 -45.61
CA SER A 176 17.79 -22.95 -44.17
C SER A 176 16.35 -22.84 -43.67
N ILE A 177 15.40 -22.55 -44.57
CA ILE A 177 13.97 -22.42 -44.28
C ILE A 177 13.11 -23.25 -45.26
N CYS A 178 13.69 -24.31 -45.84
CA CYS A 178 13.03 -25.23 -46.78
C CYS A 178 12.42 -24.55 -48.03
N GLN A 179 13.02 -23.46 -48.48
CA GLN A 179 12.55 -22.64 -49.59
C GLN A 179 12.84 -23.21 -50.99
N THR A 180 13.71 -24.23 -51.10
CA THR A 180 14.16 -24.76 -52.39
C THR A 180 13.60 -26.14 -52.65
N CYS A 181 12.81 -26.31 -53.72
CA CYS A 181 12.40 -27.62 -54.23
C CYS A 181 13.57 -28.26 -55.01
N LYS A 182 13.91 -29.51 -54.67
CA LYS A 182 14.98 -30.29 -55.30
C LYS A 182 14.56 -30.96 -56.59
N TYR A 183 13.26 -31.07 -56.87
CA TYR A 183 12.77 -31.60 -58.14
C TYR A 183 12.81 -30.50 -59.19
N VAL A 184 13.97 -30.33 -59.81
CA VAL A 184 14.03 -29.70 -61.13
C VAL A 184 13.44 -30.72 -62.09
N ALA A 185 12.30 -30.40 -62.72
CA ALA A 185 11.82 -31.18 -63.85
C ALA A 185 12.97 -31.29 -64.85
N ASN A 186 13.39 -32.52 -65.18
CA ASN A 186 14.18 -32.78 -66.37
C ASN A 186 13.34 -32.31 -67.56
N VAL A 187 13.48 -31.04 -67.95
CA VAL A 187 13.10 -30.61 -69.29
C VAL A 187 14.22 -31.14 -70.17
N GLN A 188 14.09 -32.40 -70.59
CA GLN A 188 14.98 -32.99 -71.60
C GLN A 188 14.87 -32.15 -72.87
N SER A 189 16.03 -31.60 -73.25
CA SER A 189 16.54 -31.28 -74.61
C SER A 189 15.52 -31.06 -75.72
#